data_AF-A0A8T2L8T9-F1
#
_entry.id   AF-A0A8T2L8T9-F1
#
_cell.length_a   1.000
_cell.length_b   1.000
_cell.length_c   1.000
_cell.angle_alpha   90.00
_cell.angle_beta   90.00
_cell.angle_gamma   90.00
#
_symmetry.space_group_name_H-M   'P 1'
#
loop_
_entity.id
_entity.type
_entity.pdbx_description
1 polymer ?
#
loop_
_entity_poly.entity_id
_entity_poly.type
_entity_poly.pdbx_seq_one_letter_code
_entity_poly.pdbx_strand_id
1 'polypeptide(L)'
;MDEDSRVPEDLSLDERDELCNIRRRKKELLDDIERLKFEIAEVMTEIEQLTCMGECKTSQRNKQVAIGRKKFNMDPKKGIQFLLDNDLLQHTPDDIAQFLYKGEGLNKTVIGDYLGERDDFNIKVLQAFVELHEFADLNLVQALRQFLWSFRLPGEAQKIDRMMEAFASRYCQCNPGVFQSSDTCYILSFSIIMLNTSLHNPNVRDKPSADRFISMNRGINEGGDLPEELLKNLYESIKNEPFKIPEDDGNDLTHTFFNPDREGWLLKLGGRVKTWKRRWFILTDNCLYYFEYTTDKEPRGIIPLENLSIREVEEPRKPVST
;
A
#
# COMPACT_ATOMS: atom_id res chain seq x y z
N MET A 1 -76.71 10.15 -7.62
CA MET A 1 -77.52 11.04 -6.78
C MET A 1 -76.66 11.40 -5.58
N ASP A 2 -76.12 12.61 -5.53
CA ASP A 2 -75.34 13.06 -4.37
C ASP A 2 -76.24 13.13 -3.14
N GLU A 3 -75.91 12.37 -2.09
CA GLU A 3 -76.55 12.47 -0.78
C GLU A 3 -76.49 13.90 -0.20
N ASP A 4 -75.56 14.73 -0.68
CA ASP A 4 -75.38 16.12 -0.25
C ASP A 4 -76.41 17.12 -0.85
N SER A 5 -77.32 16.65 -1.71
CA SER A 5 -78.36 17.50 -2.33
C SER A 5 -79.71 17.49 -1.61
N ARG A 6 -79.92 16.55 -0.66
CA ARG A 6 -81.17 16.47 0.12
C ARG A 6 -81.12 17.47 1.28
N VAL A 7 -82.09 18.39 1.32
CA VAL A 7 -82.33 19.23 2.50
C VAL A 7 -83.44 18.56 3.32
N PRO A 8 -83.19 18.15 4.57
CA PRO A 8 -84.23 17.60 5.44
C PRO A 8 -85.40 18.58 5.61
N GLU A 9 -86.64 18.11 5.48
CA GLU A 9 -87.84 18.96 5.49
C GLU A 9 -88.15 19.56 6.87
N ASP A 10 -87.52 19.06 7.94
CA ASP A 10 -87.75 19.36 9.35
C ASP A 10 -86.87 20.49 9.93
N LEU A 11 -86.00 21.11 9.13
CA LEU A 11 -85.10 22.18 9.58
C LEU A 11 -85.72 23.58 9.52
N SER A 12 -85.44 24.41 10.53
CA SER A 12 -85.79 25.85 10.56
C SER A 12 -84.99 26.67 9.53
N LEU A 13 -85.42 27.92 9.24
CA LEU A 13 -84.77 28.76 8.24
C LEU A 13 -83.30 29.06 8.57
N ASP A 14 -82.99 29.33 9.83
CA ASP A 14 -81.62 29.60 10.29
C ASP A 14 -80.74 28.35 10.18
N GLU A 15 -81.26 27.17 10.53
CA GLU A 15 -80.55 25.89 10.41
C GLU A 15 -80.30 25.50 8.94
N ARG A 16 -81.18 25.87 8.01
CA ARG A 16 -80.97 25.67 6.57
C ARG A 16 -79.85 26.55 6.02
N ASP A 17 -79.72 27.78 6.52
CA ASP A 17 -78.64 28.70 6.12
C ASP A 17 -77.28 28.25 6.69
N GLU A 18 -77.25 27.78 7.94
CA GLU A 18 -76.07 27.13 8.52
C GLU A 18 -75.66 25.87 7.76
N LEU A 19 -76.60 25.01 7.40
CA LEU A 19 -76.33 23.81 6.59
C LEU A 19 -75.74 24.16 5.22
N CYS A 20 -76.24 25.24 4.58
CA CYS A 20 -75.71 25.74 3.32
C CYS A 20 -74.26 26.25 3.48
N ASN A 21 -73.99 26.98 4.55
CA ASN A 21 -72.64 27.45 4.89
C ASN A 21 -71.67 26.29 5.19
N ILE A 22 -72.11 25.26 5.91
CA ILE A 22 -71.33 24.05 6.19
C ILE A 22 -71.03 23.30 4.89
N ARG A 23 -72.01 23.15 4.00
CA ARG A 23 -71.82 22.50 2.69
C ARG A 23 -70.84 23.25 1.80
N ARG A 24 -70.93 24.58 1.76
CA ARG A 24 -69.98 25.42 1.03
C ARG A 24 -68.55 25.23 1.58
N ARG A 25 -68.39 25.29 2.90
CA ARG A 25 -67.08 25.14 3.55
C ARG A 25 -66.51 23.73 3.40
N LYS A 26 -67.36 22.70 3.43
CA LYS A 26 -67.00 21.32 3.12
C LYS A 26 -66.49 21.20 1.67
N LYS A 27 -67.15 21.86 0.71
CA LYS A 27 -66.71 21.89 -0.68
C LYS A 27 -65.35 22.58 -0.84
N GLU A 28 -65.16 23.74 -0.21
CA GLU A 28 -63.86 24.44 -0.18
C GLU A 28 -62.74 23.56 0.40
N LEU A 29 -63.00 22.88 1.52
CA LEU A 29 -62.03 21.95 2.12
C LEU A 29 -61.73 20.73 1.22
N LEU A 30 -62.72 20.23 0.48
CA LEU A 30 -62.51 19.14 -0.47
C LEU A 30 -61.64 19.59 -1.65
N ASP A 31 -61.90 20.79 -2.18
CA ASP A 31 -61.10 21.40 -3.24
C ASP A 31 -59.65 21.64 -2.77
N ASP A 32 -59.45 22.11 -1.53
CA ASP A 32 -58.13 22.28 -0.92
C ASP A 32 -57.41 20.93 -0.70
N ILE A 33 -58.12 19.88 -0.26
CA ILE A 33 -57.54 18.53 -0.14
C ILE A 33 -57.11 18.00 -1.51
N GLU A 34 -57.89 18.26 -2.56
CA GLU A 34 -57.55 17.82 -3.92
C GLU A 34 -56.32 18.57 -4.45
N ARG A 35 -56.21 19.88 -4.17
CA ARG A 35 -55.00 20.66 -4.48
C ARG A 35 -53.78 20.12 -3.73
N LEU A 36 -53.88 19.90 -2.42
CA LEU A 36 -52.77 19.37 -1.62
C LEU A 36 -52.33 17.97 -2.10
N LYS A 37 -53.27 17.12 -2.53
CA LYS A 37 -52.92 15.83 -3.14
C LYS A 37 -52.10 15.99 -4.42
N PHE A 38 -52.44 16.99 -5.25
CA PHE A 38 -51.69 17.27 -6.48
C PHE A 38 -50.28 17.76 -6.16
N GLU A 39 -50.13 18.69 -5.20
CA GLU A 39 -48.83 19.20 -4.74
C GLU A 39 -47.96 18.08 -4.16
N ILE A 40 -48.53 17.18 -3.35
CA ILE A 40 -47.80 16.01 -2.83
C ILE A 40 -47.32 15.11 -3.96
N ALA A 41 -48.16 14.84 -4.97
CA ALA A 41 -47.79 14.00 -6.11
C ALA A 41 -46.66 14.62 -6.94
N GLU A 42 -46.66 15.95 -7.12
CA GLU A 42 -45.61 16.68 -7.82
C GLU A 42 -44.28 16.60 -7.05
N VAL A 43 -44.30 16.87 -5.74
CA VAL A 43 -43.11 16.76 -4.87
C VAL A 43 -42.58 15.32 -4.83
N MET A 44 -43.44 14.31 -4.77
CA MET A 44 -43.00 12.91 -4.84
C MET A 44 -42.32 12.58 -6.17
N THR A 45 -42.84 13.12 -7.28
CA THR A 45 -42.24 12.94 -8.61
C THR A 45 -40.85 13.60 -8.70
N GLU A 46 -40.69 14.80 -8.14
CA GLU A 46 -39.39 15.47 -8.09
C GLU A 46 -38.37 14.71 -7.22
N ILE A 47 -38.79 14.18 -6.08
CA ILE A 47 -37.96 13.35 -5.21
C ILE A 47 -37.51 12.08 -5.95
N GLU A 48 -38.41 11.40 -6.65
CA GLU A 48 -38.07 10.21 -7.44
C GLU A 48 -37.07 10.52 -8.56
N GLN A 49 -37.26 11.64 -9.28
CA GLN A 49 -36.32 12.08 -10.33
C GLN A 49 -34.94 12.39 -9.77
N LEU A 50 -34.86 13.13 -8.65
CA LEU A 50 -33.60 13.44 -7.97
C LEU A 50 -32.90 12.16 -7.48
N THR A 51 -33.65 11.19 -6.97
CA THR A 51 -33.12 9.91 -6.50
C THR A 51 -32.56 9.08 -7.65
N CYS A 52 -33.29 8.95 -8.77
CA CYS A 52 -32.84 8.23 -9.96
C CYS A 52 -31.59 8.87 -10.60
N MET A 53 -31.53 10.21 -10.64
CA MET A 53 -30.36 10.94 -11.11
C MET A 53 -29.14 10.74 -10.19
N GLY A 54 -29.36 10.68 -8.88
CA GLY A 54 -28.33 10.39 -7.88
C GLY A 54 -27.74 8.98 -8.01
N GLU A 55 -28.59 7.97 -8.20
CA GLU A 55 -28.18 6.58 -8.37
C GLU A 55 -27.39 6.37 -9.69
N CYS A 56 -27.83 6.98 -10.79
CA CYS A 56 -27.15 6.88 -12.08
C CYS A 56 -25.76 7.54 -12.04
N LYS A 57 -25.65 8.74 -11.44
CA LYS A 57 -24.36 9.43 -11.26
C LYS A 57 -23.41 8.69 -10.33
N THR A 58 -23.92 8.11 -9.24
CA THR A 58 -23.09 7.32 -8.30
C THR A 58 -22.60 6.03 -8.96
N SER A 59 -23.46 5.34 -9.72
CA SER A 59 -23.08 4.16 -10.50
C SER A 59 -22.04 4.48 -11.58
N GLN A 60 -22.18 5.62 -12.26
CA GLN A 60 -21.22 6.08 -13.26
C GLN A 60 -19.87 6.47 -12.64
N ARG A 61 -19.87 7.19 -11.52
CA ARG A 61 -18.65 7.53 -10.76
C ARG A 61 -17.90 6.27 -10.31
N ASN A 62 -18.61 5.30 -9.73
CA ASN A 62 -18.01 4.04 -9.28
C ASN A 62 -17.41 3.23 -10.45
N LYS A 63 -18.06 3.22 -11.62
CA LYS A 63 -17.51 2.60 -12.83
C LYS A 63 -16.23 3.28 -13.30
N GLN A 64 -16.18 4.62 -13.31
CA GLN A 64 -14.98 5.35 -13.72
C GLN A 64 -13.84 5.15 -12.73
N VAL A 65 -14.11 5.14 -11.41
CA VAL A 65 -13.10 4.82 -10.39
C VAL A 65 -12.55 3.41 -10.59
N ALA A 66 -13.40 2.41 -10.85
CA ALA A 66 -12.95 1.05 -11.13
C ALA A 66 -12.07 0.96 -12.40
N ILE A 67 -12.38 1.73 -13.45
CA ILE A 67 -11.54 1.83 -14.65
C ILE A 67 -10.20 2.51 -14.33
N GLY A 68 -10.21 3.57 -13.53
CA GLY A 68 -8.99 4.27 -13.07
C GLY A 68 -8.07 3.35 -12.27
N ARG A 69 -8.62 2.56 -11.33
CA ARG A 69 -7.87 1.54 -10.57
C ARG A 69 -7.24 0.49 -11.49
N LYS A 70 -7.98 -0.02 -12.48
CA LYS A 70 -7.43 -0.96 -13.48
C LYS A 70 -6.31 -0.33 -14.31
N LYS A 71 -6.47 0.94 -14.71
CA LYS A 71 -5.41 1.68 -15.42
C LYS A 71 -4.18 1.88 -14.54
N PHE A 72 -4.36 2.20 -13.26
CA PHE A 72 -3.27 2.32 -12.30
C PHE A 72 -2.47 1.03 -12.20
N ASN A 73 -3.14 -0.11 -12.07
CA ASN A 73 -2.48 -1.42 -11.97
C ASN A 73 -1.70 -1.81 -13.24
N MET A 74 -1.99 -1.20 -14.39
CA MET A 74 -1.21 -1.38 -15.63
C MET A 74 -0.08 -0.37 -15.77
N ASP A 75 -0.34 0.89 -15.41
CA ASP A 75 0.60 2.00 -15.48
C ASP A 75 0.18 3.05 -14.42
N PRO A 76 0.92 3.19 -13.31
CA PRO A 76 0.48 4.01 -12.19
C PRO A 76 0.38 5.49 -12.56
N LYS A 77 1.28 6.00 -13.41
CA LYS A 77 1.27 7.40 -13.86
C LYS A 77 0.03 7.68 -14.72
N LYS A 78 -0.27 6.81 -15.68
CA LYS A 78 -1.49 6.96 -16.51
C LYS A 78 -2.78 6.74 -15.72
N GLY A 79 -2.78 5.85 -14.74
CA GLY A 79 -3.93 5.60 -13.87
C GLY A 79 -4.27 6.81 -13.02
N ILE A 80 -3.27 7.41 -12.38
CA ILE A 80 -3.45 8.66 -11.62
C ILE A 80 -3.91 9.78 -12.55
N GLN A 81 -3.26 9.97 -13.71
CA GLN A 81 -3.67 11.00 -14.67
C GLN A 81 -5.14 10.84 -15.09
N PHE A 82 -5.60 9.61 -15.36
CA PHE A 82 -6.99 9.36 -15.69
C PHE A 82 -7.96 9.73 -14.55
N LEU A 83 -7.60 9.45 -13.30
CA LEU A 83 -8.43 9.79 -12.14
C LEU A 83 -8.50 11.31 -11.93
N LEU A 84 -7.40 12.03 -12.21
CA LEU A 84 -7.34 13.48 -12.18
C LEU A 84 -8.19 14.11 -13.30
N ASP A 85 -8.04 13.64 -14.54
CA ASP A 85 -8.76 14.15 -15.72
C ASP A 85 -10.28 13.95 -15.63
N ASN A 86 -10.75 13.02 -14.79
CA ASN A 86 -12.17 12.73 -14.58
C ASN A 86 -12.72 13.31 -13.25
N ASP A 87 -11.98 14.21 -12.59
CA ASP A 87 -12.35 14.83 -11.30
C ASP A 87 -12.68 13.79 -10.19
N LEU A 88 -12.04 12.61 -10.26
CA LEU A 88 -12.18 11.53 -9.29
C LEU A 88 -11.13 11.60 -8.19
N LEU A 89 -10.02 12.29 -8.45
CA LEU A 89 -8.90 12.51 -7.55
C LEU A 89 -8.40 13.95 -7.73
N GLN A 90 -7.92 14.57 -6.66
CA GLN A 90 -7.32 15.90 -6.71
C GLN A 90 -5.82 15.80 -7.00
N HIS A 91 -5.26 16.80 -7.67
CA HIS A 91 -3.82 16.85 -7.98
C HIS A 91 -3.00 17.37 -6.78
N THR A 92 -3.18 16.75 -5.61
CA THR A 92 -2.38 17.05 -4.41
C THR A 92 -1.64 15.78 -3.97
N PRO A 93 -0.43 15.91 -3.39
CA PRO A 93 0.30 14.75 -2.86
C PRO A 93 -0.50 14.01 -1.79
N ASP A 94 -1.20 14.73 -0.91
CA ASP A 94 -2.01 14.19 0.18
C ASP A 94 -3.20 13.35 -0.31
N ASP A 95 -3.93 13.85 -1.32
CA ASP A 95 -5.09 13.12 -1.86
C ASP A 95 -4.65 11.84 -2.59
N ILE A 96 -3.53 11.89 -3.31
CA ILE A 96 -2.95 10.71 -3.97
C ILE A 96 -2.42 9.72 -2.93
N ALA A 97 -1.72 10.20 -1.89
CA ALA A 97 -1.27 9.35 -0.79
C ALA A 97 -2.46 8.67 -0.10
N GLN A 98 -3.55 9.39 0.14
CA GLN A 98 -4.77 8.84 0.75
C GLN A 98 -5.45 7.80 -0.16
N PHE A 99 -5.43 8.01 -1.47
CA PHE A 99 -5.91 7.04 -2.46
C PHE A 99 -5.08 5.75 -2.44
N LEU A 100 -3.74 5.89 -2.44
CA LEU A 100 -2.82 4.75 -2.37
C LEU A 100 -2.94 4.01 -1.04
N TYR A 101 -3.08 4.73 0.08
CA TYR A 101 -3.19 4.16 1.41
C TYR A 101 -4.49 3.37 1.60
N LYS A 102 -5.62 3.86 1.05
CA LYS A 102 -6.87 3.09 1.03
C LYS A 102 -6.73 1.78 0.25
N GLY A 103 -5.91 1.77 -0.80
CA GLY A 103 -5.48 0.56 -1.51
C GLY A 103 -6.60 -0.29 -2.15
N GLU A 104 -7.83 0.22 -2.21
CA GLU A 104 -8.99 -0.59 -2.58
C GLU A 104 -8.97 -0.95 -4.07
N GLY A 105 -8.71 -2.22 -4.40
CA GLY A 105 -8.60 -2.70 -5.78
C GLY A 105 -7.31 -2.28 -6.49
N LEU A 106 -6.30 -1.82 -5.75
CA LEU A 106 -4.98 -1.48 -6.26
C LEU A 106 -3.99 -2.63 -6.03
N ASN A 107 -3.14 -2.88 -7.01
CA ASN A 107 -2.04 -3.82 -6.89
C ASN A 107 -0.93 -3.20 -6.02
N LYS A 108 -0.54 -3.88 -4.96
CA LYS A 108 0.38 -3.34 -3.95
C LYS A 108 1.84 -3.29 -4.40
N THR A 109 2.22 -4.12 -5.37
CA THR A 109 3.51 -4.01 -6.06
C THR A 109 3.58 -2.70 -6.84
N VAL A 110 2.52 -2.37 -7.58
CA VAL A 110 2.45 -1.13 -8.36
C VAL A 110 2.44 0.12 -7.46
N ILE A 111 1.82 0.04 -6.27
CA ILE A 111 1.90 1.09 -5.24
C ILE A 111 3.37 1.30 -4.83
N GLY A 112 4.09 0.22 -4.51
CA GLY A 112 5.50 0.28 -4.13
C GLY A 112 6.38 0.87 -5.23
N ASP A 113 6.16 0.44 -6.47
CA ASP A 113 6.90 0.95 -7.64
C ASP A 113 6.73 2.45 -7.83
N TYR A 114 5.49 2.95 -7.68
CA TYR A 114 5.17 4.37 -7.81
C TYR A 114 5.72 5.20 -6.65
N LEU A 115 5.52 4.76 -5.40
CA LEU A 115 6.04 5.46 -4.22
C LEU A 115 7.58 5.48 -4.19
N GLY A 116 8.20 4.44 -4.74
CA GLY A 116 9.65 4.32 -4.82
C GLY A 116 10.29 5.17 -5.92
N GLU A 117 9.54 5.86 -6.79
CA GLU A 117 10.12 6.69 -7.87
C GLU A 117 10.92 7.90 -7.34
N ARG A 118 11.86 8.39 -8.16
CA ARG A 118 12.73 9.52 -7.82
C ARG A 118 12.15 10.89 -8.15
N ASP A 119 10.99 10.93 -8.79
CA ASP A 119 10.36 12.18 -9.22
C ASP A 119 9.96 13.01 -7.99
N ASP A 120 10.18 14.33 -8.01
CA ASP A 120 9.90 15.22 -6.87
C ASP A 120 8.46 15.11 -6.34
N PHE A 121 7.52 14.86 -7.25
CA PHE A 121 6.12 14.66 -6.90
C PHE A 121 5.90 13.33 -6.15
N ASN A 122 6.50 12.25 -6.62
CA ASN A 122 6.45 10.93 -5.99
C ASN A 122 7.08 10.94 -4.60
N ILE A 123 8.18 11.69 -4.42
CA ILE A 123 8.82 11.87 -3.11
C ILE A 123 7.86 12.55 -2.11
N LYS A 124 7.14 13.60 -2.55
CA LYS A 124 6.12 14.25 -1.71
C LYS A 124 4.94 13.33 -1.40
N VAL A 125 4.50 12.53 -2.38
CA VAL A 125 3.45 11.53 -2.16
C VAL A 125 3.91 10.47 -1.15
N LEU A 126 5.17 10.01 -1.23
CA LEU A 126 5.74 9.07 -0.27
C LEU A 126 5.77 9.66 1.15
N GLN A 127 6.15 10.94 1.29
CA GLN A 127 6.11 11.64 2.59
C GLN A 127 4.68 11.68 3.16
N ALA A 128 3.71 12.14 2.38
CA ALA A 128 2.31 12.14 2.80
C ALA A 128 1.79 10.72 3.10
N PHE A 129 2.25 9.71 2.35
CA PHE A 129 1.87 8.31 2.55
C PHE A 129 2.40 7.74 3.87
N VAL A 130 3.66 8.02 4.24
CA VAL A 130 4.18 7.60 5.55
C VAL A 130 3.53 8.38 6.69
N GLU A 131 3.13 9.64 6.46
CA GLU A 131 2.42 10.44 7.46
C GLU A 131 1.04 9.88 7.82
N LEU A 132 0.36 9.23 6.88
CA LEU A 132 -0.89 8.50 7.12
C LEU A 132 -0.72 7.27 8.02
N HIS A 133 0.51 6.83 8.29
CA HIS A 133 0.77 5.75 9.23
C HIS A 133 0.98 6.28 10.65
N GLU A 134 0.17 5.77 11.58
CA GLU A 134 0.23 6.11 13.00
C GLU A 134 1.21 5.19 13.73
N PHE A 135 2.48 5.60 13.84
CA PHE A 135 3.53 4.83 14.50
C PHE A 135 3.73 5.15 15.99
N ALA A 136 2.98 6.11 16.55
CA ALA A 136 3.10 6.46 17.96
C ALA A 136 2.77 5.27 18.85
N ASP A 137 3.55 5.08 19.92
CA ASP A 137 3.42 4.00 20.91
C ASP A 137 3.57 2.58 20.34
N LEU A 138 3.97 2.43 19.07
CA LEU A 138 4.30 1.15 18.46
C LEU A 138 5.80 0.89 18.55
N ASN A 139 6.18 -0.37 18.81
CA ASN A 139 7.55 -0.78 18.62
C ASN A 139 7.91 -0.91 17.13
N LEU A 140 9.20 -0.97 16.83
CA LEU A 140 9.69 -0.95 15.44
C LEU A 140 9.14 -2.10 14.59
N VAL A 141 8.98 -3.31 15.15
CA VAL A 141 8.39 -4.45 14.42
C VAL A 141 6.91 -4.20 14.13
N GLN A 142 6.14 -3.67 15.07
CA GLN A 142 4.72 -3.34 14.87
C GLN A 142 4.53 -2.28 13.79
N ALA A 143 5.35 -1.23 13.82
CA ALA A 143 5.36 -0.20 12.80
C ALA A 143 5.73 -0.76 11.41
N LEU A 144 6.78 -1.61 11.34
CA LEU A 144 7.16 -2.30 10.11
C LEU A 144 6.04 -3.19 9.56
N ARG A 145 5.32 -3.93 10.42
CA ARG A 145 4.18 -4.75 9.99
C ARG A 145 3.08 -3.93 9.35
N GLN A 146 2.73 -2.78 9.94
CA GLN A 146 1.73 -1.89 9.35
C GLN A 146 2.22 -1.31 8.02
N PHE A 147 3.46 -0.84 7.99
CA PHE A 147 4.05 -0.22 6.80
C PHE A 147 4.15 -1.19 5.62
N LEU A 148 4.71 -2.38 5.85
CA LEU A 148 4.87 -3.43 4.84
C LEU A 148 3.56 -4.12 4.46
N TRP A 149 2.47 -3.86 5.17
CA TRP A 149 1.14 -4.30 4.76
C TRP A 149 0.51 -3.39 3.71
N SER A 150 0.89 -2.11 3.67
CA SER A 150 0.25 -1.11 2.81
C SER A 150 0.69 -1.20 1.36
N PHE A 151 1.88 -1.72 1.09
CA PHE A 151 2.47 -1.86 -0.24
C PHE A 151 3.47 -3.02 -0.25
N ARG A 152 3.97 -3.40 -1.42
CA ARG A 152 5.10 -4.33 -1.51
C ARG A 152 6.37 -3.58 -1.84
N LEU A 153 7.47 -3.90 -1.14
CA LEU A 153 8.76 -3.31 -1.46
C LEU A 153 9.10 -3.54 -2.94
N PRO A 154 9.64 -2.54 -3.64
CA PRO A 154 10.14 -2.69 -5.01
C PRO A 154 11.44 -3.51 -5.03
N GLY A 155 11.82 -4.04 -6.19
CA GLY A 155 13.04 -4.86 -6.33
C GLY A 155 14.33 -4.04 -6.41
N GLU A 156 14.26 -2.78 -6.87
CA GLU A 156 15.44 -1.95 -7.03
C GLU A 156 15.91 -1.36 -5.70
N ALA A 157 17.18 -1.59 -5.36
CA ALA A 157 17.79 -1.14 -4.10
C ALA A 157 17.58 0.36 -3.82
N GLN A 158 17.68 1.22 -4.84
CA GLN A 158 17.47 2.67 -4.70
C GLN A 158 16.03 3.05 -4.34
N LYS A 159 15.04 2.26 -4.78
CA LYS A 159 13.64 2.50 -4.43
C LYS A 159 13.36 2.05 -3.01
N ILE A 160 13.86 0.88 -2.62
CA ILE A 160 13.78 0.36 -1.25
C ILE A 160 14.39 1.38 -0.28
N ASP A 161 15.59 1.87 -0.59
CA ASP A 161 16.32 2.85 0.23
C ASP A 161 15.46 4.09 0.56
N ARG A 162 14.87 4.74 -0.46
CA ARG A 162 13.97 5.88 -0.28
C ARG A 162 12.78 5.58 0.64
N MET A 163 12.15 4.43 0.45
CA MET A 163 10.97 4.05 1.24
C MET A 163 11.32 3.78 2.70
N MET A 164 12.44 3.10 2.94
CA MET A 164 12.91 2.80 4.29
C MET A 164 13.44 4.03 5.00
N GLU A 165 14.07 4.98 4.31
CA GLU A 165 14.49 6.26 4.86
C GLU A 165 13.28 7.11 5.29
N ALA A 166 12.24 7.19 4.45
CA ALA A 166 10.99 7.87 4.79
C ALA A 166 10.31 7.23 6.00
N PHE A 167 10.26 5.89 6.07
CA PHE A 167 9.75 5.15 7.21
C PHE A 167 10.54 5.45 8.50
N ALA A 168 11.87 5.36 8.45
CA ALA A 168 12.73 5.56 9.61
C ALA A 168 12.60 6.99 10.16
N SER A 169 12.58 7.99 9.28
CA SER A 169 12.34 9.38 9.64
C SER A 169 10.98 9.54 10.35
N ARG A 170 9.91 8.98 9.78
CA ARG A 170 8.56 9.05 10.37
C ARG A 170 8.47 8.33 11.71
N TYR A 171 9.07 7.15 11.84
CA TYR A 171 9.06 6.40 13.10
C TYR A 171 9.75 7.18 14.23
N CYS A 172 10.91 7.77 13.96
CA CYS A 172 11.64 8.58 14.94
C CYS A 172 10.88 9.86 15.33
N GLN A 173 10.14 10.48 14.39
CA GLN A 173 9.27 11.63 14.70
C GLN A 173 8.12 11.24 15.62
N CYS A 174 7.51 10.07 15.41
CA CYS A 174 6.41 9.57 16.25
C CYS A 174 6.89 9.05 17.62
N ASN A 175 8.13 8.57 17.71
CA ASN A 175 8.69 7.96 18.91
C ASN A 175 10.03 8.63 19.30
N PRO A 176 10.00 9.90 19.74
CA PRO A 176 11.21 10.64 20.07
C PRO A 176 11.94 10.00 21.26
N GLY A 177 13.27 9.87 21.14
CA GLY A 177 14.13 9.35 22.20
C GLY A 177 14.31 7.83 22.23
N VAL A 178 13.62 7.08 21.36
CA VAL A 178 13.84 5.62 21.21
C VAL A 178 15.18 5.33 20.53
N PHE A 179 15.51 6.09 19.48
CA PHE A 179 16.75 5.99 18.72
C PHE A 179 17.49 7.34 18.71
N GLN A 180 18.82 7.31 18.67
CA GLN A 180 19.63 8.55 18.60
C GLN A 180 19.56 9.24 17.23
N SER A 181 19.37 8.46 16.16
CA SER A 181 19.31 8.95 14.79
C SER A 181 18.28 8.17 13.95
N SER A 182 17.81 8.79 12.85
CA SER A 182 17.04 8.09 11.81
C SER A 182 17.83 6.94 11.22
N ASP A 183 19.16 7.09 11.11
CA ASP A 183 20.07 6.08 10.56
C ASP A 183 20.08 4.82 11.45
N THR A 184 20.08 4.99 12.77
CA THR A 184 19.92 3.88 13.72
C THR A 184 18.62 3.10 13.45
N CYS A 185 17.50 3.81 13.29
CA CYS A 185 16.21 3.21 13.02
C CYS A 185 16.18 2.49 11.66
N TYR A 186 16.77 3.11 10.64
CA TYR A 186 16.89 2.56 9.29
C TYR A 186 17.70 1.25 9.28
N ILE A 187 18.92 1.26 9.84
CA ILE A 187 19.80 0.08 9.87
C ILE A 187 19.15 -1.05 10.69
N LEU A 188 18.55 -0.72 11.82
CA LEU A 188 17.85 -1.70 12.65
C LEU A 188 16.64 -2.29 11.92
N SER A 189 15.92 -1.49 11.13
CA SER A 189 14.79 -1.97 10.31
C SER A 189 15.24 -3.03 9.31
N PHE A 190 16.37 -2.82 8.61
CA PHE A 190 16.94 -3.84 7.72
C PHE A 190 17.41 -5.07 8.49
N SER A 191 18.00 -4.89 9.67
CA SER A 191 18.40 -6.00 10.55
C SER A 191 17.20 -6.86 10.95
N ILE A 192 16.05 -6.25 11.24
CA ILE A 192 14.78 -6.94 11.54
C ILE A 192 14.24 -7.68 10.29
N ILE A 193 14.27 -7.05 9.11
CA ILE A 193 13.85 -7.69 7.85
C ILE A 193 14.73 -8.92 7.56
N MET A 194 16.05 -8.80 7.72
CA MET A 194 16.99 -9.91 7.55
C MET A 194 16.78 -11.02 8.59
N LEU A 195 16.42 -10.65 9.81
CA LEU A 195 16.06 -11.60 10.86
C LEU A 195 14.81 -12.41 10.48
N ASN A 196 13.79 -11.77 9.89
CA ASN A 196 12.59 -12.46 9.42
C ASN A 196 12.94 -13.55 8.39
N THR A 197 13.75 -13.21 7.39
CA THR A 197 14.25 -14.20 6.40
C THR A 197 15.02 -15.32 7.10
N SER A 198 15.91 -14.97 8.02
CA SER A 198 16.77 -15.95 8.71
C SER A 198 16.00 -16.95 9.58
N LEU A 199 14.92 -16.51 10.23
CA LEU A 199 14.13 -17.36 11.12
C LEU A 199 13.10 -18.22 10.37
N HIS A 200 12.49 -17.67 9.32
CA HIS A 200 11.29 -18.24 8.70
C HIS A 200 11.51 -18.83 7.31
N ASN A 201 12.58 -18.48 6.59
CA ASN A 201 12.88 -19.11 5.31
C ASN A 201 13.42 -20.55 5.53
N PRO A 202 12.74 -21.61 5.00
CA PRO A 202 13.19 -22.99 5.17
C PRO A 202 14.58 -23.29 4.60
N ASN A 203 15.05 -22.48 3.64
CA ASN A 203 16.36 -22.64 3.02
C ASN A 203 17.52 -22.15 3.92
N VAL A 204 17.22 -21.33 4.93
CA VAL A 204 18.21 -20.86 5.90
C VAL A 204 18.39 -21.90 7.01
N ARG A 205 19.58 -22.50 7.07
CA ARG A 205 19.90 -23.54 8.06
C ARG A 205 20.30 -22.97 9.42
N ASP A 206 21.00 -21.83 9.42
CA ASP A 206 21.51 -21.19 10.63
C ASP A 206 20.51 -20.15 11.14
N LYS A 207 19.71 -20.53 12.15
CA LYS A 207 18.72 -19.64 12.76
C LYS A 207 19.35 -18.91 13.95
N PRO A 208 19.53 -17.58 13.90
CA PRO A 208 20.16 -16.84 14.98
C PRO A 208 19.31 -16.89 16.25
N SER A 209 19.95 -17.02 17.41
CA SER A 209 19.30 -16.86 18.73
C SER A 209 19.07 -15.39 19.08
N ALA A 210 18.28 -15.12 20.12
CA ALA A 210 18.07 -13.76 20.63
C ALA A 210 19.39 -13.08 21.01
N ASP A 211 20.27 -13.79 21.74
CA ASP A 211 21.59 -13.26 22.14
C ASP A 211 22.49 -12.96 20.93
N ARG A 212 22.41 -13.80 19.88
CA ARG A 212 23.13 -13.54 18.64
C ARG A 212 22.60 -12.29 17.95
N PHE A 213 21.28 -12.11 17.87
CA PHE A 213 20.68 -10.89 17.32
C PHE A 213 21.09 -9.63 18.09
N ILE A 214 21.16 -9.69 19.42
CA ILE A 214 21.67 -8.59 20.25
C ILE A 214 23.13 -8.30 19.90
N SER A 215 23.98 -9.33 19.83
CA SER A 215 25.40 -9.17 19.50
C SER A 215 25.64 -8.58 18.10
N MET A 216 24.78 -8.93 17.13
CA MET A 216 24.86 -8.44 15.75
C MET A 216 24.51 -6.95 15.63
N ASN A 217 23.75 -6.41 16.57
CA ASN A 217 23.31 -5.01 16.58
C ASN A 217 24.06 -4.17 17.64
N ARG A 218 25.22 -4.63 18.13
CA ARG A 218 26.07 -3.82 19.02
C ARG A 218 26.64 -2.61 18.28
N GLY A 219 26.69 -1.46 18.96
CA GLY A 219 27.18 -0.20 18.41
C GLY A 219 26.26 0.46 17.39
N ILE A 220 25.05 -0.07 17.14
CA ILE A 220 24.14 0.43 16.09
C ILE A 220 23.60 1.84 16.40
N ASN A 221 23.59 2.26 17.66
CA ASN A 221 23.03 3.53 18.11
C ASN A 221 24.11 4.61 18.18
N GLU A 222 24.63 5.03 17.02
CA GLU A 222 25.72 6.01 16.88
C GLU A 222 27.01 5.59 17.64
N GLY A 223 27.36 4.31 17.57
CA GLY A 223 28.49 3.72 18.29
C GLY A 223 28.15 3.22 19.70
N GLY A 224 26.94 3.49 20.20
CA GLY A 224 26.39 2.92 21.43
C GLY A 224 25.51 1.68 21.20
N ASP A 225 25.18 0.97 22.28
CA ASP A 225 24.29 -0.18 22.26
C ASP A 225 22.83 0.24 22.53
N LEU A 226 21.88 -0.45 21.89
CA LEU A 226 20.46 -0.34 22.24
C LEU A 226 20.14 -1.19 23.48
N PRO A 227 19.07 -0.87 24.24
CA PRO A 227 18.65 -1.68 25.38
C PRO A 227 18.43 -3.15 24.99
N GLU A 228 19.02 -4.08 25.73
CA GLU A 228 18.89 -5.51 25.41
C GLU A 228 17.44 -5.98 25.41
N GLU A 229 16.61 -5.47 26.33
CA GLU A 229 15.18 -5.81 26.39
C GLU A 229 14.44 -5.37 25.13
N LEU A 230 14.78 -4.20 24.56
CA LEU A 230 14.20 -3.74 23.29
C LEU A 230 14.52 -4.73 22.17
N LEU A 231 15.79 -5.10 22.01
CA LEU A 231 16.23 -6.03 20.96
C LEU A 231 15.63 -7.44 21.16
N LYS A 232 15.51 -7.92 22.41
CA LYS A 232 14.84 -9.18 22.74
C LYS A 232 13.36 -9.15 22.35
N ASN A 233 12.65 -8.06 22.65
CA ASN A 233 11.24 -7.90 22.31
C ASN A 233 11.02 -7.88 20.78
N LEU A 234 11.90 -7.19 20.03
CA LEU A 234 11.86 -7.17 18.57
C LEU A 234 12.11 -8.58 17.99
N TYR A 235 13.11 -9.28 18.51
CA TYR A 235 13.44 -10.65 18.09
C TYR A 235 12.28 -11.62 18.33
N GLU A 236 11.73 -11.65 19.54
CA GLU A 236 10.64 -12.56 19.87
C GLU A 236 9.36 -12.22 19.09
N SER A 237 9.10 -10.93 18.80
CA SER A 237 7.97 -10.56 17.94
C SER A 237 8.10 -11.15 16.54
N ILE A 238 9.28 -11.05 15.90
CA ILE A 238 9.51 -11.65 14.57
C ILE A 238 9.46 -13.17 14.66
N LYS A 239 10.11 -13.79 15.65
CA LYS A 239 10.13 -15.24 15.81
C LYS A 239 8.73 -15.84 16.00
N ASN A 240 7.85 -15.15 16.71
CA ASN A 240 6.48 -15.61 16.97
C ASN A 240 5.58 -15.45 15.74
N GLU A 241 5.73 -14.38 14.97
CA GLU A 241 4.92 -14.14 13.77
C GLU A 241 5.80 -13.57 12.64
N PRO A 242 5.95 -14.24 11.49
CA PRO A 242 6.66 -13.65 10.35
C PRO A 242 5.95 -12.39 9.83
N PHE A 243 6.64 -11.56 9.06
CA PHE A 243 5.97 -10.48 8.34
C PHE A 243 4.90 -11.06 7.41
N LYS A 244 3.68 -10.52 7.52
CA LYS A 244 2.58 -10.85 6.60
C LYS A 244 2.69 -9.91 5.42
N ILE A 245 2.92 -10.46 4.24
CA ILE A 245 3.04 -9.69 3.01
C ILE A 245 1.75 -9.87 2.23
N PRO A 246 1.14 -8.79 1.73
CA PRO A 246 -0.04 -8.88 0.90
C PRO A 246 0.22 -9.71 -0.37
N GLU A 247 -0.59 -10.74 -0.61
CA GLU A 247 -0.45 -11.65 -1.75
C GLU A 247 -0.84 -10.96 -3.06
N ASP A 248 0.05 -10.97 -4.06
CA ASP A 248 -0.30 -10.70 -5.47
C ASP A 248 0.36 -11.72 -6.44
N ASP A 249 1.52 -12.34 -6.09
CA ASP A 249 2.20 -13.33 -6.97
C ASP A 249 3.25 -14.26 -6.30
N GLY A 250 3.35 -14.33 -4.96
CA GLY A 250 4.20 -15.32 -4.27
C GLY A 250 5.73 -15.11 -4.34
N ASN A 251 6.24 -14.16 -5.13
CA ASN A 251 7.68 -13.83 -5.25
C ASN A 251 8.12 -12.74 -4.27
N ASP A 252 7.83 -12.91 -2.99
CA ASP A 252 8.00 -11.83 -2.02
C ASP A 252 9.48 -11.51 -1.69
N LEU A 253 9.80 -10.22 -1.64
CA LEU A 253 11.10 -9.71 -1.25
C LEU A 253 11.45 -10.05 0.20
N THR A 254 10.55 -10.08 1.19
CA THR A 254 11.00 -10.44 2.57
C THR A 254 11.45 -11.90 2.73
N HIS A 255 11.08 -12.75 1.77
CA HIS A 255 11.63 -14.10 1.63
C HIS A 255 12.84 -14.17 0.71
N THR A 256 12.98 -13.22 -0.22
CA THR A 256 14.02 -13.18 -1.28
C THR A 256 15.21 -12.26 -0.97
N PHE A 257 15.08 -11.36 0.02
CA PHE A 257 15.94 -10.18 0.24
C PHE A 257 17.44 -10.50 0.37
N PHE A 258 17.82 -11.72 0.77
CA PHE A 258 19.23 -12.07 1.05
C PHE A 258 19.59 -13.52 0.74
N ASN A 259 18.81 -14.24 -0.07
CA ASN A 259 19.23 -15.57 -0.50
C ASN A 259 19.76 -15.48 -1.93
N PRO A 260 21.09 -15.40 -2.16
CA PRO A 260 21.57 -15.59 -3.51
C PRO A 260 21.11 -16.95 -4.00
N ASP A 261 20.59 -17.00 -5.24
CA ASP A 261 20.17 -18.25 -5.88
C ASP A 261 21.26 -19.32 -5.72
N ARG A 262 22.52 -18.88 -5.85
CA ARG A 262 23.74 -19.59 -5.47
C ARG A 262 24.85 -18.62 -5.10
N GLU A 263 25.69 -19.04 -4.15
CA GLU A 263 26.96 -18.38 -3.86
C GLU A 263 28.09 -19.41 -3.76
N GLY A 264 29.32 -18.99 -4.05
CA GLY A 264 30.45 -19.92 -4.02
C GLY A 264 31.75 -19.37 -4.63
N TRP A 265 32.84 -20.10 -4.39
CA TRP A 265 34.12 -19.79 -4.99
C TRP A 265 34.23 -20.36 -6.40
N LEU A 266 34.48 -19.50 -7.40
CA LEU A 266 34.79 -19.94 -8.77
C LEU A 266 36.09 -19.29 -9.28
N LEU A 267 36.64 -19.91 -10.32
CA LEU A 267 37.74 -19.35 -11.11
C LEU A 267 37.15 -18.69 -12.36
N LYS A 268 37.51 -17.43 -12.59
CA LYS A 268 37.14 -16.70 -13.81
C LYS A 268 38.35 -16.34 -14.65
N LEU A 269 38.18 -16.37 -15.97
CA LEU A 269 39.17 -15.86 -16.91
C LEU A 269 38.98 -14.34 -17.11
N GLY A 270 40.08 -13.59 -17.21
CA GLY A 270 40.06 -12.16 -17.53
C GLY A 270 39.65 -11.88 -18.98
N GLY A 271 39.11 -10.67 -19.22
CA GLY A 271 38.63 -10.22 -20.53
C GLY A 271 39.78 -9.96 -21.52
N ARG A 272 40.39 -8.77 -21.44
CA ARG A 272 41.53 -8.36 -22.30
C ARG A 272 42.80 -9.14 -22.00
N VAL A 273 43.12 -9.31 -20.72
CA VAL A 273 44.26 -10.10 -20.27
C VAL A 273 43.75 -11.43 -19.75
N LYS A 274 44.13 -12.53 -20.42
CA LYS A 274 43.67 -13.90 -20.13
C LYS A 274 44.38 -14.49 -18.91
N THR A 275 44.08 -13.95 -17.73
CA THR A 275 44.56 -14.46 -16.44
C THR A 275 43.42 -15.04 -15.63
N TRP A 276 43.67 -16.15 -14.93
CA TRP A 276 42.72 -16.78 -14.04
C TRP A 276 42.73 -16.12 -12.67
N LYS A 277 41.55 -15.86 -12.11
CA LYS A 277 41.37 -15.27 -10.79
C LYS A 277 40.30 -16.02 -10.02
N ARG A 278 40.60 -16.38 -8.77
CA ARG A 278 39.62 -16.94 -7.81
C ARG A 278 38.81 -15.79 -7.23
N ARG A 279 37.49 -15.89 -7.31
CA ARG A 279 36.56 -14.85 -6.83
C ARG A 279 35.38 -15.52 -6.12
N TRP A 280 34.85 -14.84 -5.13
CA TRP A 280 33.59 -15.22 -4.50
C TRP A 280 32.47 -14.72 -5.38
N PHE A 281 31.57 -15.60 -5.81
CA PHE A 281 30.45 -15.28 -6.69
C PHE A 281 29.15 -15.31 -5.93
N ILE A 282 28.28 -14.36 -6.26
CA ILE A 282 26.92 -14.27 -5.73
C ILE A 282 26.02 -14.12 -6.96
N LEU A 283 25.10 -15.06 -7.15
CA LEU A 283 24.05 -15.00 -8.18
C LEU A 283 22.77 -14.51 -7.51
N THR A 284 22.26 -13.34 -7.92
CA THR A 284 21.01 -12.78 -7.42
C THR A 284 20.49 -11.75 -8.43
N ASP A 285 19.17 -11.54 -8.49
CA ASP A 285 18.53 -10.53 -9.34
C ASP A 285 18.97 -10.54 -10.81
N ASN A 286 19.04 -11.73 -11.42
CA ASN A 286 19.48 -11.93 -12.81
C ASN A 286 20.87 -11.32 -13.10
N CYS A 287 21.70 -11.18 -12.07
CA CYS A 287 23.05 -10.64 -12.13
C CYS A 287 24.03 -11.57 -11.44
N LEU A 288 25.22 -11.70 -12.02
CA LEU A 288 26.32 -12.43 -11.43
C LEU A 288 27.37 -11.46 -10.91
N TYR A 289 27.44 -11.34 -9.59
CA TYR A 289 28.39 -10.50 -8.87
C TYR A 289 29.64 -11.31 -8.53
N TYR A 290 30.82 -10.66 -8.54
CA TYR A 290 32.03 -11.31 -8.06
C TYR A 290 32.93 -10.39 -7.23
N PHE A 291 33.46 -10.93 -6.14
CA PHE A 291 34.23 -10.22 -5.12
C PHE A 291 35.63 -10.80 -4.99
N GLU A 292 36.58 -10.01 -4.50
CA GLU A 292 37.93 -10.52 -4.22
C GLU A 292 37.93 -11.35 -2.93
N TYR A 293 37.24 -10.88 -1.90
CA TYR A 293 37.02 -11.56 -0.62
C TYR A 293 35.53 -11.62 -0.25
N THR A 294 35.15 -12.56 0.61
CA THR A 294 33.76 -12.73 1.11
C THR A 294 33.30 -11.58 2.00
N THR A 295 34.23 -10.79 2.53
CA THR A 295 33.97 -9.65 3.43
C THR A 295 33.88 -8.32 2.68
N ASP A 296 34.08 -8.31 1.36
CA ASP A 296 34.06 -7.10 0.55
C ASP A 296 32.62 -6.59 0.43
N LYS A 297 32.42 -5.29 0.70
CA LYS A 297 31.11 -4.63 0.58
C LYS A 297 30.77 -4.24 -0.86
N GLU A 298 31.77 -4.09 -1.72
CA GLU A 298 31.61 -3.70 -3.13
C GLU A 298 32.09 -4.81 -4.08
N PRO A 299 31.33 -5.12 -5.14
CA PRO A 299 31.74 -6.14 -6.11
C PRO A 299 32.92 -5.67 -6.95
N ARG A 300 33.85 -6.58 -7.22
CA ARG A 300 34.93 -6.35 -8.21
C ARG A 300 34.37 -6.25 -9.62
N GLY A 301 33.22 -6.86 -9.88
CA GLY A 301 32.45 -6.63 -11.09
C GLY A 301 31.08 -7.28 -11.05
N ILE A 302 30.24 -6.81 -11.96
CA ILE A 302 28.83 -7.19 -12.09
C ILE A 302 28.61 -7.63 -13.52
N ILE A 303 27.95 -8.77 -13.72
CA ILE A 303 27.61 -9.31 -15.03
C ILE A 303 26.08 -9.45 -15.10
N PRO A 304 25.37 -8.51 -15.74
CA PRO A 304 23.95 -8.68 -16.03
C PRO A 304 23.75 -9.90 -16.93
N LEU A 305 22.80 -10.77 -16.58
CA LEU A 305 22.57 -12.02 -17.30
C LEU A 305 21.48 -11.90 -18.38
N GLU A 306 20.88 -10.72 -18.52
CA GLU A 306 19.93 -10.41 -19.60
C GLU A 306 20.56 -10.70 -20.96
N ASN A 307 19.87 -11.50 -21.77
CA ASN A 307 20.28 -11.91 -23.11
C ASN A 307 21.56 -12.76 -23.18
N LEU A 308 22.00 -13.35 -22.06
CA LEU A 308 23.10 -14.31 -22.05
C LEU A 308 22.58 -15.76 -22.04
N SER A 309 23.38 -16.67 -22.59
CA SER A 309 23.15 -18.12 -22.54
C SER A 309 24.41 -18.84 -22.09
N ILE A 310 24.23 -20.02 -21.49
CA ILE A 310 25.32 -20.83 -20.96
C ILE A 310 25.69 -21.89 -22.00
N ARG A 311 26.99 -22.11 -22.18
CA ARG A 311 27.54 -23.26 -22.92
C ARG A 311 28.72 -23.83 -22.15
N GLU A 312 28.80 -25.16 -22.12
CA GLU A 312 29.97 -25.85 -21.59
C GLU A 312 31.13 -25.78 -22.59
N VAL A 313 32.35 -25.68 -22.07
CA VAL A 313 33.58 -25.61 -22.87
C VAL A 313 34.65 -26.48 -22.22
N GLU A 314 35.40 -27.22 -23.04
CA GLU A 314 36.59 -27.93 -22.57
C GLU A 314 37.76 -26.95 -22.43
N GLU A 315 38.30 -26.83 -21.22
CA GLU A 315 39.47 -26.00 -20.93
C GLU A 315 40.64 -26.89 -20.48
N PRO A 316 41.70 -27.05 -21.30
CA PRO A 316 42.81 -27.97 -21.03
C PRO A 316 43.55 -27.73 -19.71
N ARG A 317 43.44 -26.52 -19.15
CA ARG A 317 44.21 -26.07 -17.98
C ARG A 317 43.43 -26.05 -16.66
N LYS A 318 42.12 -26.32 -16.65
CA LYS A 318 41.29 -26.30 -15.42
C LYS A 318 40.14 -27.33 -15.47
N PRO A 319 40.03 -28.24 -14.48
CA PRO A 319 38.85 -29.08 -14.34
C PRO A 319 37.66 -28.26 -13.81
N VAL A 320 36.44 -28.65 -14.22
CA VAL A 320 35.19 -28.16 -13.63
C VAL A 320 35.17 -28.64 -12.18
N SER A 321 35.10 -27.73 -11.21
CA SER A 321 34.89 -28.11 -9.81
C SER A 321 33.43 -28.53 -9.66
N THR A 322 33.20 -29.83 -9.46
CA THR A 322 31.92 -30.43 -9.08
C THR A 322 31.45 -29.96 -7.72
#